data_AF-A0A6N8ZRI6-F1
#
_entry.id   AF-A0A6N8ZRI6-F1
#
_cell.length_a   1.000
_cell.length_b   1.000
_cell.length_c   1.000
_cell.angle_alpha   90.00
_cell.angle_beta   90.00
_cell.angle_gamma   90.00
#
_symmetry.space_group_name_H-M   'P 1'
#
loop_
_entity.id
_entity.type
_entity.pdbx_description
1 polymer ?
#
loop_
_entity_poly.entity_id
_entity_poly.type
_entity_poly.pdbx_seq_one_letter_code
_entity_poly.pdbx_strand_id
1 'polypeptide(L)'
;MTDHLLRSVLFADILRKGEDKVQRRIIEAFKGELDFTQLDKLMISSAAWEHVTALDIVPQVVFAHPDILRANPTTSLYYRGMALLSQKRVGQAAASVTNWEDGSRKTPIRHDAAQKVACLYNAMISSIIEGSSDWTLDNGYRNVLATMGISLDGMYRNRIGQMAEDLVKNRIASWLKGKELIAPDCPEEGPYLLPDDTLMRYGSEPDIDFVRRNRLIATIEIKGGRDPAGALERLGAMTKSFAETPPDCVNFLVAGVITPEMQSRLNAMGNVKVYLLDEIAQDGKRWDDFMSEVFHYTIRVT
;
A
#
# COMPACT_ATOMS: atom_id res chain seq x y z
N MET A 1 12.50 -19.29 2.46
CA MET A 1 12.36 -18.86 1.06
C MET A 1 12.92 -17.45 0.97
N THR A 2 13.89 -17.18 0.09
CA THR A 2 14.49 -15.83 -0.02
C THR A 2 13.45 -14.82 -0.51
N ASP A 3 13.54 -13.59 -0.04
CA ASP A 3 12.63 -12.47 -0.37
C ASP A 3 12.44 -12.33 -1.89
N HIS A 4 13.53 -12.44 -2.65
CA HIS A 4 13.52 -12.35 -4.10
C HIS A 4 12.73 -13.47 -4.80
N LEU A 5 12.75 -14.69 -4.27
CA LEU A 5 12.00 -15.81 -4.84
C LEU A 5 10.49 -15.61 -4.61
N LEU A 6 10.09 -15.18 -3.41
CA LEU A 6 8.69 -14.84 -3.11
C LEU A 6 8.17 -13.76 -4.05
N ARG A 7 8.93 -12.67 -4.22
CA ARG A 7 8.60 -11.58 -5.15
C ARG A 7 8.40 -12.08 -6.57
N SER A 8 9.36 -12.87 -7.07
CA SER A 8 9.37 -13.34 -8.46
C SER A 8 8.18 -14.24 -8.76
N VAL A 9 7.87 -15.19 -7.87
CA VAL A 9 6.72 -16.08 -8.00
C VAL A 9 5.41 -15.31 -7.92
N LEU A 10 5.26 -14.40 -6.95
CA LEU A 10 4.06 -13.58 -6.79
C LEU A 10 3.76 -12.76 -8.05
N PHE A 11 4.78 -12.11 -8.62
CA PHE A 11 4.62 -11.28 -9.81
C PHE A 11 4.24 -12.12 -11.01
N ALA A 12 4.95 -13.23 -11.23
CA ALA A 12 4.65 -14.16 -12.32
C ALA A 12 3.22 -14.70 -12.22
N ASP A 13 2.77 -15.09 -11.03
CA ASP A 13 1.42 -15.60 -10.83
C ASP A 13 0.33 -14.56 -11.08
N ILE A 14 0.52 -13.31 -10.65
CA ILE A 14 -0.48 -12.26 -10.88
C ILE A 14 -0.51 -11.87 -12.36
N LEU A 15 0.64 -11.67 -13.00
CA LEU A 15 0.70 -11.33 -14.42
C LEU A 15 0.12 -12.45 -15.31
N ARG A 16 0.30 -13.71 -14.90
CA ARG A 16 -0.28 -14.87 -15.60
C ARG A 16 -1.82 -14.85 -15.65
N LYS A 17 -2.49 -14.22 -14.66
CA LYS A 17 -3.95 -14.06 -14.69
C LYS A 17 -4.43 -13.20 -15.85
N GLY A 18 -3.55 -12.33 -16.38
CA GLY A 18 -3.84 -11.54 -17.58
C GLY A 18 -5.02 -10.58 -17.41
N GLU A 19 -5.16 -9.98 -16.23
CA GLU A 19 -6.25 -9.04 -15.92
C GLU A 19 -6.32 -7.90 -16.93
N ASP A 20 -5.18 -7.39 -17.40
CA ASP A 20 -5.09 -6.41 -18.50
C ASP A 20 -5.84 -6.87 -19.76
N LYS A 21 -5.66 -8.14 -20.15
CA LYS A 21 -6.31 -8.73 -21.32
C LYS A 21 -7.79 -8.96 -21.08
N VAL A 22 -8.17 -9.36 -19.86
CA VAL A 22 -9.58 -9.51 -19.47
C VAL A 22 -10.29 -8.18 -19.57
N GLN A 23 -9.75 -7.12 -18.97
CA GLN A 23 -10.34 -5.78 -19.02
C GLN A 23 -10.43 -5.23 -20.44
N ARG A 24 -9.38 -5.42 -21.24
CA ARG A 24 -9.38 -5.04 -22.66
C ARG A 24 -10.52 -5.74 -23.44
N ARG A 25 -10.70 -7.05 -23.27
CA ARG A 25 -11.77 -7.79 -23.95
C ARG A 25 -13.16 -7.31 -23.53
N ILE A 26 -13.34 -6.94 -22.27
CA ILE A 26 -14.61 -6.37 -21.77
C ILE A 26 -14.90 -5.04 -22.48
N ILE A 27 -13.88 -4.19 -22.66
CA ILE A 27 -13.99 -2.92 -23.39
C ILE A 27 -14.31 -3.15 -24.87
N GLU A 28 -13.59 -4.07 -25.52
CA GLU A 28 -13.80 -4.42 -26.94
C GLU A 28 -15.19 -5.03 -27.18
N ALA A 29 -15.70 -5.81 -26.24
CA ALA A 29 -17.01 -6.44 -26.32
C ALA A 29 -18.16 -5.53 -25.85
N PHE A 30 -17.89 -4.30 -25.43
CA PHE A 30 -18.91 -3.38 -24.96
C PHE A 30 -19.83 -2.97 -26.12
N LYS A 31 -21.14 -3.25 -25.98
CA LYS A 31 -22.15 -3.04 -27.02
C LYS A 31 -23.03 -1.81 -26.84
N GLY A 32 -22.85 -1.05 -25.76
CA GLY A 32 -23.63 0.18 -25.55
C GLY A 32 -23.25 1.24 -26.57
N GLU A 33 -24.21 2.10 -26.92
CA GLU A 33 -23.92 3.30 -27.71
C GLU A 33 -23.08 4.26 -26.86
N LEU A 34 -21.86 4.53 -27.29
CA LEU A 34 -20.94 5.43 -26.61
C LEU A 34 -20.93 6.77 -27.35
N ASP A 35 -21.27 7.83 -26.65
CA ASP A 35 -21.28 9.18 -27.21
C ASP A 35 -19.93 9.87 -26.97
N PHE A 36 -19.08 9.86 -28.00
CA PHE A 36 -17.83 10.62 -28.03
C PHE A 36 -17.96 11.95 -28.78
N THR A 37 -19.16 12.43 -29.09
CA THR A 37 -19.33 13.68 -29.86
C THR A 37 -18.89 14.92 -29.09
N GLN A 38 -18.96 14.87 -27.76
CA GLN A 38 -18.58 15.97 -26.86
C GLN A 38 -17.23 15.68 -26.20
N LEU A 39 -16.17 15.71 -27.01
CA LEU A 39 -14.79 15.41 -26.59
C LEU A 39 -14.35 16.25 -25.38
N ASP A 40 -14.74 17.53 -25.36
CA ASP A 40 -14.43 18.47 -24.28
C ASP A 40 -14.99 18.00 -22.93
N LYS A 41 -16.22 17.47 -22.90
CA LYS A 41 -16.83 16.94 -21.68
C LYS A 41 -16.13 15.68 -21.17
N LEU A 42 -15.49 14.94 -22.06
CA LEU A 42 -14.70 13.76 -21.74
C LEU A 42 -13.22 14.09 -21.50
N MET A 43 -12.81 15.37 -21.60
CA MET A 43 -11.41 15.80 -21.55
C MET A 43 -10.52 15.07 -22.56
N ILE A 44 -11.08 14.77 -23.74
CA ILE A 44 -10.35 14.24 -24.88
C ILE A 44 -9.97 15.43 -25.76
N SER A 45 -8.69 15.57 -26.04
CA SER A 45 -8.22 16.59 -26.97
C SER A 45 -8.49 16.22 -28.42
N SER A 46 -8.75 17.22 -29.27
CA SER A 46 -8.96 17.01 -30.70
C SER A 46 -7.74 16.37 -31.37
N ALA A 47 -6.52 16.78 -31.00
CA ALA A 47 -5.30 16.24 -31.56
C ALA A 47 -5.13 14.73 -31.26
N ALA A 48 -5.37 14.31 -30.01
CA ALA A 48 -5.31 12.89 -29.67
C ALA A 48 -6.43 12.09 -30.34
N TRP A 49 -7.63 12.67 -30.46
CA TRP A 49 -8.74 12.04 -31.18
C TRP A 49 -8.42 11.84 -32.67
N GLU A 50 -7.93 12.88 -33.33
CA GLU A 50 -7.49 12.83 -34.73
C GLU A 50 -6.40 11.78 -34.95
N HIS A 51 -5.41 11.70 -34.05
CA HIS A 51 -4.36 10.67 -34.11
C HIS A 51 -4.92 9.24 -34.00
N VAL A 52 -5.79 8.99 -33.01
CA VAL A 52 -6.40 7.67 -32.78
C VAL A 52 -7.28 7.25 -33.95
N THR A 53 -8.07 8.18 -34.49
CA THR A 53 -8.95 7.91 -35.63
C THR A 53 -8.16 7.71 -36.94
N ALA A 54 -7.07 8.45 -37.15
CA ALA A 54 -6.19 8.27 -38.30
C ALA A 54 -5.50 6.89 -38.33
N LEU A 55 -5.35 6.25 -37.16
CA LEU A 55 -4.83 4.89 -37.02
C LEU A 55 -5.90 3.80 -37.14
N ASP A 56 -7.16 4.16 -37.45
CA ASP A 56 -8.31 3.24 -37.51
C ASP A 56 -8.51 2.44 -36.21
N ILE A 57 -8.20 3.07 -35.06
CA ILE A 57 -8.37 2.47 -33.74
C ILE A 57 -9.76 2.82 -33.21
N VAL A 58 -10.48 1.82 -32.70
CA VAL A 58 -11.77 2.01 -32.03
C VAL A 58 -11.58 2.90 -30.78
N PRO A 59 -12.23 4.07 -30.67
CA PRO A 59 -11.93 5.03 -29.60
C PRO A 59 -12.05 4.49 -28.19
N GLN A 60 -13.02 3.60 -27.93
CA GLN A 60 -13.25 3.05 -26.60
C GLN A 60 -12.09 2.20 -26.07
N VAL A 61 -11.20 1.65 -26.91
CA VAL A 61 -10.01 0.93 -26.44
C VAL A 61 -8.88 1.88 -26.02
N VAL A 62 -9.02 3.18 -26.28
CA VAL A 62 -8.05 4.22 -25.91
C VAL A 62 -8.63 5.13 -24.83
N PHE A 63 -9.78 5.75 -25.10
CA PHE A 63 -10.40 6.72 -24.22
C PHE A 63 -11.45 6.05 -23.33
N ALA A 64 -11.39 6.40 -22.04
CA ALA A 64 -12.35 5.96 -21.05
C ALA A 64 -13.71 6.63 -21.30
N HIS A 65 -14.78 5.83 -21.17
CA HIS A 65 -16.15 6.34 -21.18
C HIS A 65 -16.84 6.05 -19.84
N PRO A 66 -17.60 7.00 -19.27
CA PRO A 66 -18.31 6.81 -17.99
C PRO A 66 -19.20 5.57 -17.99
N ASP A 67 -19.90 5.29 -19.09
CA ASP A 67 -20.80 4.14 -19.16
C ASP A 67 -20.07 2.79 -19.16
N ILE A 68 -18.87 2.71 -19.75
CA ILE A 68 -18.02 1.52 -19.66
C ILE A 68 -17.60 1.32 -18.21
N LEU A 69 -17.11 2.37 -17.55
CA LEU A 69 -16.69 2.31 -16.15
C LEU A 69 -17.84 1.92 -15.22
N ARG A 70 -19.06 2.38 -15.48
CA ARG A 70 -20.23 2.02 -14.67
C ARG A 70 -20.70 0.59 -14.90
N ALA A 71 -20.70 0.14 -16.16
CA ALA A 71 -21.11 -1.21 -16.51
C ALA A 71 -20.08 -2.25 -16.04
N ASN A 72 -18.79 -1.92 -16.15
CA ASN A 72 -17.68 -2.80 -15.81
C ASN A 72 -16.59 -2.00 -15.05
N PRO A 73 -16.76 -1.78 -13.73
CA PRO A 73 -15.83 -1.03 -12.89
C PRO A 73 -14.36 -1.44 -13.01
N THR A 74 -14.11 -2.74 -13.19
CA THR A 74 -12.76 -3.31 -13.29
C THR A 74 -11.98 -2.79 -14.49
N THR A 75 -12.66 -2.28 -15.53
CA THR A 75 -12.02 -1.65 -16.69
C THR A 75 -11.23 -0.39 -16.35
N SER A 76 -11.46 0.19 -15.17
CA SER A 76 -10.62 1.24 -14.57
C SER A 76 -9.14 0.85 -14.58
N LEU A 77 -8.80 -0.41 -14.28
CA LEU A 77 -7.41 -0.90 -14.27
C LEU A 77 -6.72 -0.66 -15.61
N TYR A 78 -7.45 -0.92 -16.69
CA TYR A 78 -6.95 -0.75 -18.05
C TYR A 78 -6.73 0.72 -18.39
N TYR A 79 -7.75 1.57 -18.26
CA TYR A 79 -7.64 2.99 -18.61
C TYR A 79 -6.66 3.74 -17.69
N ARG A 80 -6.62 3.40 -16.41
CA ARG A 80 -5.61 3.91 -15.47
C ARG A 80 -4.20 3.51 -15.91
N GLY A 81 -4.05 2.30 -16.41
CA GLY A 81 -2.81 1.80 -16.99
C GLY A 81 -2.39 2.57 -18.25
N MET A 82 -3.32 2.82 -19.17
CA MET A 82 -3.09 3.64 -20.36
C MET A 82 -2.63 5.06 -19.98
N ALA A 83 -3.21 5.61 -18.92
CA ALA A 83 -2.90 6.93 -18.37
C ALA A 83 -1.63 6.99 -17.49
N LEU A 84 -0.94 5.87 -17.24
CA LEU A 84 0.23 5.79 -16.36
C LEU A 84 -0.02 6.31 -14.92
N LEU A 85 -1.23 6.15 -14.40
CA LEU A 85 -1.62 6.67 -13.09
C LEU A 85 -1.61 5.59 -11.99
N SER A 86 -1.23 5.98 -10.77
CA SER A 86 -1.45 5.13 -9.59
C SER A 86 -2.86 5.31 -9.04
N GLN A 87 -3.42 4.28 -8.39
CA GLN A 87 -4.74 4.38 -7.75
C GLN A 87 -4.81 5.54 -6.74
N LYS A 88 -3.73 5.80 -5.99
CA LYS A 88 -3.65 6.91 -5.03
C LYS A 88 -3.80 8.27 -5.71
N ARG A 89 -3.19 8.47 -6.88
CA ARG A 89 -3.32 9.74 -7.63
C ARG A 89 -4.74 9.93 -8.17
N VAL A 90 -5.36 8.86 -8.66
CA VAL A 90 -6.78 8.90 -9.07
C VAL A 90 -7.69 9.23 -7.89
N GLY A 91 -7.45 8.62 -6.73
CA GLY A 91 -8.21 8.88 -5.51
C GLY A 91 -8.13 10.33 -5.02
N GLN A 92 -6.98 10.97 -5.19
CA GLN A 92 -6.77 12.38 -4.83
C GLN A 92 -7.43 13.36 -5.81
N ALA A 93 -7.43 13.03 -7.10
CA ALA A 93 -7.88 13.94 -8.15
C ALA A 93 -9.35 13.74 -8.58
N ALA A 94 -9.91 12.54 -8.40
CA ALA A 94 -11.24 12.20 -8.90
C ALA A 94 -12.05 11.39 -7.88
N ALA A 95 -11.81 10.08 -7.80
CA ALA A 95 -12.51 9.17 -6.91
C ALA A 95 -11.62 7.95 -6.60
N SER A 96 -11.80 7.34 -5.43
CA SER A 96 -11.11 6.07 -5.14
C SER A 96 -11.64 4.96 -6.04
N VAL A 97 -10.73 4.33 -6.79
CA VAL A 97 -11.01 3.24 -7.73
C VAL A 97 -10.54 1.88 -7.21
N THR A 98 -9.99 1.79 -6.00
CA THR A 98 -9.48 0.53 -5.43
C THR A 98 -10.55 -0.56 -5.46
N ASN A 99 -11.76 -0.25 -4.96
CA ASN A 99 -12.87 -1.21 -4.96
C ASN A 99 -13.52 -1.43 -6.34
N TRP A 100 -13.20 -0.61 -7.33
CA TRP A 100 -13.64 -0.83 -8.71
C TRP A 100 -12.78 -1.92 -9.35
N GLU A 101 -11.47 -1.83 -9.12
CA GLU A 101 -10.46 -2.67 -9.76
C GLU A 101 -10.30 -4.04 -9.08
N ASP A 102 -10.50 -4.14 -7.76
CA ASP A 102 -10.46 -5.42 -7.04
C ASP A 102 -11.78 -6.22 -7.12
N GLY A 103 -12.83 -5.65 -7.73
CA GLY A 103 -14.14 -6.28 -7.89
C GLY A 103 -14.96 -6.41 -6.60
N SER A 104 -14.49 -5.85 -5.48
CA SER A 104 -15.15 -5.96 -4.17
C SER A 104 -16.37 -5.04 -4.00
N ARG A 105 -16.58 -4.11 -4.95
CA ARG A 105 -17.66 -3.12 -4.86
C ARG A 105 -19.04 -3.74 -5.00
N LYS A 106 -19.89 -3.46 -4.01
CA LYS A 106 -21.29 -3.93 -3.94
C LYS A 106 -22.31 -2.94 -4.49
N THR A 107 -21.95 -1.66 -4.60
CA THR A 107 -22.86 -0.59 -5.01
C THR A 107 -22.54 -0.07 -6.41
N PRO A 108 -23.55 0.27 -7.22
CA PRO A 108 -23.32 0.87 -8.53
C PRO A 108 -22.45 2.13 -8.44
N ILE A 109 -21.63 2.37 -9.47
CA ILE A 109 -20.87 3.62 -9.59
C ILE A 109 -21.83 4.74 -10.00
N ARG A 110 -21.80 5.83 -9.24
CA ARG A 110 -22.53 7.05 -9.58
C ARG A 110 -21.95 7.66 -10.85
N HIS A 111 -22.82 8.21 -11.70
CA HIS A 111 -22.42 8.77 -12.98
C HIS A 111 -21.36 9.88 -12.85
N ASP A 112 -21.51 10.78 -11.87
CA ASP A 112 -20.55 11.85 -11.60
C ASP A 112 -19.15 11.34 -11.23
N ALA A 113 -19.06 10.27 -10.46
CA ALA A 113 -17.78 9.64 -10.12
C ALA A 113 -17.13 9.01 -11.35
N ALA A 114 -17.90 8.27 -12.15
CA ALA A 114 -17.41 7.68 -13.40
C ALA A 114 -16.95 8.76 -14.40
N GLN A 115 -17.69 9.87 -14.51
CA GLN A 115 -17.32 11.02 -15.34
C GLN A 115 -15.98 11.59 -14.93
N LYS A 116 -15.80 11.93 -13.66
CA LYS A 116 -14.54 12.52 -13.17
C LYS A 116 -13.34 11.62 -13.41
N VAL A 117 -13.51 10.30 -13.20
CA VAL A 117 -12.45 9.32 -13.44
C VAL A 117 -12.15 9.19 -14.94
N ALA A 118 -13.17 9.10 -15.79
CA ALA A 118 -13.00 9.06 -17.25
C ALA A 118 -12.26 10.31 -17.76
N CYS A 119 -12.69 11.50 -17.33
CA CYS A 119 -12.05 12.77 -17.69
C CYS A 119 -10.57 12.81 -17.26
N LEU A 120 -10.25 12.38 -16.04
CA LEU A 120 -8.87 12.32 -15.57
C LEU A 120 -8.01 11.39 -16.43
N TYR A 121 -8.53 10.21 -16.75
CA TYR A 121 -7.82 9.26 -17.63
C TYR A 121 -7.60 9.84 -19.01
N ASN A 122 -8.64 10.38 -19.62
CA ASN A 122 -8.59 10.92 -20.96
C ASN A 122 -7.66 12.12 -21.07
N ALA A 123 -7.64 13.02 -20.09
CA ALA A 123 -6.71 14.16 -20.08
C ALA A 123 -5.24 13.69 -20.11
N MET A 124 -4.92 12.65 -19.33
CA MET A 124 -3.56 12.08 -19.29
C MET A 124 -3.24 11.30 -20.56
N ILE A 125 -4.17 10.50 -21.07
CA ILE A 125 -4.01 9.72 -22.30
C ILE A 125 -3.81 10.66 -23.50
N SER A 126 -4.62 11.71 -23.62
CA SER A 126 -4.45 12.76 -24.61
C SER A 126 -3.07 13.40 -24.53
N SER A 127 -2.62 13.76 -23.32
CA SER A 127 -1.28 14.35 -23.12
C SER A 127 -0.15 13.40 -23.52
N ILE A 128 -0.30 12.09 -23.28
CA ILE A 128 0.68 11.07 -23.67
C ILE A 128 0.73 10.93 -25.20
N ILE A 129 -0.43 10.90 -25.86
CA ILE A 129 -0.53 10.78 -27.33
C ILE A 129 0.09 12.02 -27.99
N GLU A 130 -0.26 13.22 -27.54
CA GLU A 130 0.29 14.46 -28.09
C GLU A 130 1.79 14.62 -27.84
N GLY A 131 2.27 14.11 -26.71
CA GLY A 131 3.70 14.13 -26.37
C GLY A 131 4.56 13.12 -27.15
N SER A 132 3.95 12.19 -27.89
CA SER A 132 4.63 11.12 -28.63
C SER A 132 4.16 11.09 -30.09
N SER A 133 5.00 11.60 -31.00
CA SER A 133 4.67 11.66 -32.43
C SER A 133 4.51 10.28 -33.10
N ASP A 134 4.96 9.21 -32.44
CA ASP A 134 4.91 7.82 -32.88
C ASP A 134 4.02 6.95 -31.98
N TRP A 135 3.07 7.56 -31.26
CA TRP A 135 2.18 6.81 -30.39
C TRP A 135 1.39 5.75 -31.18
N THR A 136 1.34 4.54 -30.64
CA THR A 136 0.54 3.42 -31.16
C THR A 136 -0.25 2.77 -30.04
N LEU A 137 -1.29 2.02 -30.41
CA LEU A 137 -2.05 1.24 -29.44
C LEU A 137 -1.16 0.21 -28.69
N ASP A 138 -0.15 -0.36 -29.36
CA ASP A 138 0.82 -1.26 -28.70
C ASP A 138 1.62 -0.54 -27.61
N ASN A 139 2.09 0.68 -27.88
CA ASN A 139 2.77 1.50 -26.86
C ASN A 139 1.82 1.84 -25.71
N GLY A 140 0.54 2.12 -26.00
CA GLY A 140 -0.51 2.24 -25.00
C GLY A 140 -0.63 0.99 -24.11
N TYR A 141 -0.68 -0.22 -24.70
CA TYR A 141 -0.72 -1.47 -23.92
C TYR A 141 0.53 -1.66 -23.05
N ARG A 142 1.71 -1.24 -23.52
CA ARG A 142 2.93 -1.27 -22.71
C ARG A 142 2.83 -0.37 -21.48
N ASN A 143 2.13 0.77 -21.57
CA ASN A 143 1.83 1.63 -20.41
C ASN A 143 0.99 0.88 -19.36
N VAL A 144 0.01 0.09 -19.80
CA VAL A 144 -0.81 -0.74 -18.90
C VAL A 144 0.08 -1.72 -18.13
N LEU A 145 0.94 -2.46 -18.83
CA LEU A 145 1.86 -3.43 -18.21
C LEU A 145 2.86 -2.75 -17.25
N ALA A 146 3.42 -1.60 -17.64
CA ALA A 146 4.32 -0.84 -16.79
C ALA A 146 3.63 -0.38 -15.49
N THR A 147 2.41 0.13 -15.60
CA THR A 147 1.60 0.57 -14.45
C THR A 147 1.23 -0.59 -13.54
N MET A 148 0.90 -1.75 -14.12
CA MET A 148 0.68 -2.97 -13.34
C MET A 148 1.94 -3.38 -12.58
N GLY A 149 3.11 -3.36 -13.22
CA GLY A 149 4.39 -3.66 -12.56
C GLY A 149 4.65 -2.77 -11.34
N ILE A 150 4.39 -1.47 -11.45
CA ILE A 150 4.49 -0.52 -10.33
C ILE A 150 3.49 -0.87 -9.22
N SER A 151 2.25 -1.22 -9.60
CA SER A 151 1.19 -1.57 -8.65
C SER A 151 1.52 -2.87 -7.89
N LEU A 152 2.09 -3.86 -8.58
CA LEU A 152 2.55 -5.13 -8.00
C LEU A 152 3.71 -4.91 -7.03
N ASP A 153 4.65 -4.03 -7.38
CA ASP A 153 5.74 -3.66 -6.47
C ASP A 153 5.21 -3.00 -5.19
N GLY A 154 4.25 -2.08 -5.30
CA GLY A 154 3.56 -1.50 -4.16
C GLY A 154 2.86 -2.55 -3.28
N MET A 155 2.08 -3.44 -3.89
CA MET A 155 1.41 -4.54 -3.19
C MET A 155 2.39 -5.43 -2.43
N TYR A 156 3.51 -5.79 -3.08
CA TYR A 156 4.53 -6.63 -2.46
C TYR A 156 5.18 -5.97 -1.25
N ARG A 157 5.57 -4.69 -1.37
CA ARG A 157 6.14 -3.93 -0.24
C ARG A 157 5.18 -3.87 0.95
N ASN A 158 3.89 -3.61 0.69
CA ASN A 158 2.86 -3.60 1.73
C ASN A 158 2.71 -4.98 2.39
N ARG A 159 2.73 -6.05 1.59
CA ARG A 159 2.63 -7.42 2.10
C ARG A 159 3.82 -7.79 2.99
N ILE A 160 5.04 -7.41 2.62
CA ILE A 160 6.22 -7.62 3.46
C ILE A 160 6.12 -6.84 4.78
N GLY A 161 5.62 -5.61 4.73
CA GLY A 161 5.32 -4.82 5.93
C GLY A 161 4.35 -5.55 6.85
N GLN A 162 3.18 -5.94 6.34
CA GLN A 162 2.15 -6.64 7.10
C GLN A 162 2.67 -7.96 7.70
N MET A 163 3.39 -8.77 6.92
CA MET A 163 3.94 -10.03 7.43
C MET A 163 4.92 -9.83 8.59
N ALA A 164 5.70 -8.74 8.56
CA ALA A 164 6.61 -8.41 9.67
C ALA A 164 5.84 -7.94 10.91
N GLU A 165 4.81 -7.12 10.74
CA GLU A 165 3.94 -6.71 11.83
C GLU A 165 3.25 -7.90 12.49
N ASP A 166 2.60 -8.77 11.70
CA ASP A 166 1.89 -9.95 12.17
C ASP A 166 2.83 -10.88 12.95
N LEU A 167 4.04 -11.09 12.43
CA LEU A 167 5.06 -11.91 13.08
C LEU A 167 5.40 -11.40 14.49
N VAL A 168 5.64 -10.09 14.63
CA VAL A 168 5.98 -9.49 15.92
C VAL A 168 4.77 -9.47 16.86
N LYS A 169 3.59 -9.06 16.37
CA LYS A 169 2.35 -8.99 17.14
C LYS A 169 1.98 -10.37 17.72
N ASN A 170 1.99 -11.41 16.88
CA ASN A 170 1.67 -12.79 17.30
C ASN A 170 2.67 -13.33 18.31
N ARG A 171 3.96 -13.01 18.14
CA ARG A 171 4.99 -13.46 19.08
C ARG A 171 4.91 -12.73 20.43
N ILE A 172 4.52 -11.45 20.46
CA ILE A 172 4.22 -10.73 21.70
C ILE A 172 3.04 -11.39 22.42
N ALA A 173 1.94 -11.65 21.71
CA ALA A 173 0.78 -12.31 22.30
C ALA A 173 1.14 -13.69 22.89
N SER A 174 1.93 -14.48 22.15
CA SER A 174 2.41 -15.79 22.61
C SER A 174 3.30 -15.68 23.85
N TRP A 175 4.20 -14.70 23.88
CA TRP A 175 5.09 -14.44 25.02
C TRP A 175 4.30 -14.01 26.26
N LEU A 176 3.33 -13.12 26.11
CA LEU A 176 2.44 -12.67 27.19
C LEU A 176 1.64 -13.84 27.79
N LYS A 177 1.10 -14.73 26.96
CA LYS A 177 0.42 -15.97 27.42
C LYS A 177 1.39 -16.89 28.17
N GLY A 178 2.59 -17.09 27.64
CA GLY A 178 3.62 -17.92 28.28
C GLY A 178 4.14 -17.37 29.61
N LYS A 179 4.01 -16.06 29.84
CA LYS A 179 4.33 -15.39 31.13
C LYS A 179 3.13 -15.23 32.05
N GLU A 180 1.96 -15.77 31.67
CA GLU A 180 0.70 -15.65 32.41
C GLU A 180 0.28 -14.19 32.67
N LEU A 181 0.72 -13.27 31.81
CA LEU A 181 0.38 -11.84 31.88
C LEU A 181 -0.98 -11.53 31.24
N ILE A 182 -1.47 -12.43 30.39
CA ILE A 182 -2.80 -12.40 29.78
C ILE A 182 -3.41 -13.80 29.80
N ALA A 183 -4.74 -13.88 29.74
CA ALA A 183 -5.44 -15.16 29.76
C ALA A 183 -5.12 -16.00 28.49
N PRO A 184 -5.00 -17.34 28.59
CA PRO A 184 -4.68 -18.19 27.43
C PRO A 184 -5.71 -18.10 26.29
N ASP A 185 -6.97 -17.87 26.65
CA ASP A 185 -8.13 -17.77 25.76
C ASP A 185 -8.39 -16.35 25.25
N CYS A 186 -7.55 -15.37 25.60
CA CYS A 186 -7.70 -14.03 25.05
C CYS A 186 -7.49 -14.03 23.52
N PRO A 187 -8.18 -13.14 22.78
CA PRO A 187 -7.96 -12.94 21.35
C PRO A 187 -6.49 -12.67 21.04
N GLU A 188 -6.03 -13.03 19.84
CA GLU A 188 -4.65 -12.76 19.38
C GLU A 188 -4.45 -11.28 19.01
N GLU A 189 -5.52 -10.59 18.67
CA GLU A 189 -5.53 -9.15 18.41
C GLU A 189 -6.12 -8.47 19.64
N GLY A 190 -5.26 -7.75 20.38
CA GLY A 190 -5.62 -7.05 21.62
C GLY A 190 -6.77 -6.03 21.46
N PRO A 191 -7.10 -5.27 22.51
CA PRO A 191 -6.15 -4.79 23.51
C PRO A 191 -5.97 -5.74 24.70
N TYR A 192 -4.81 -5.64 25.35
CA TYR A 192 -4.47 -6.43 26.52
C TYR A 192 -4.31 -5.54 27.74
N LEU A 193 -5.05 -5.85 28.81
CA LEU A 193 -4.82 -5.26 30.11
C LEU A 193 -3.71 -6.04 30.82
N LEU A 194 -2.59 -5.37 31.06
CA LEU A 194 -1.41 -5.88 31.73
C LEU A 194 -1.39 -5.41 33.20
N PRO A 195 -0.50 -5.94 34.05
CA PRO A 195 -0.31 -5.44 35.41
C PRO A 195 -0.07 -3.93 35.50
N ASP A 196 -0.27 -3.35 36.69
CA ASP A 196 -0.14 -1.90 36.98
C ASP A 196 -1.08 -0.98 36.17
N ASP A 197 -2.23 -1.49 35.72
CA ASP A 197 -3.17 -0.76 34.85
C ASP A 197 -2.53 -0.28 33.53
N THR A 198 -1.57 -1.05 33.01
CA THR A 198 -0.98 -0.81 31.69
C THR A 198 -1.87 -1.47 30.61
N LEU A 199 -2.34 -0.70 29.65
CA LEU A 199 -3.07 -1.18 28.48
C LEU A 199 -2.11 -1.25 27.28
N MET A 200 -1.96 -2.44 26.69
CA MET A 200 -1.27 -2.62 25.42
C MET A 200 -2.28 -2.69 24.28
N ARG A 201 -2.08 -1.91 23.21
CA ARG A 201 -2.97 -1.90 22.05
C ARG A 201 -2.20 -2.03 20.75
N TYR A 202 -2.80 -2.70 19.77
CA TYR A 202 -2.34 -2.64 18.39
C TYR A 202 -2.97 -1.44 17.70
N GLY A 203 -2.15 -0.73 16.93
CA GLY A 203 -2.53 0.48 16.22
C GLY A 203 -2.05 0.48 14.78
N SER A 204 -2.37 1.56 14.08
CA SER A 204 -1.84 1.82 12.73
C SER A 204 -0.59 2.69 12.75
N GLU A 205 -0.49 3.63 13.69
CA GLU A 205 0.68 4.48 13.96
C GLU A 205 0.58 4.96 15.43
N PRO A 206 1.44 4.50 16.36
CA PRO A 206 2.42 3.42 16.20
C PRO A 206 1.76 2.03 16.06
N ASP A 207 2.51 1.04 15.59
CA ASP A 207 2.00 -0.33 15.39
C ASP A 207 1.53 -0.98 16.71
N ILE A 208 2.21 -0.64 17.82
CA ILE A 208 1.86 -1.06 19.18
C ILE A 208 2.07 0.11 20.14
N ASP A 209 1.11 0.35 21.02
CA ASP A 209 1.24 1.32 22.10
C ASP A 209 1.01 0.72 23.49
N PHE A 210 1.63 1.35 24.50
CA PHE A 210 1.44 1.04 25.91
C PHE A 210 0.99 2.29 26.64
N VAL A 211 -0.20 2.23 27.23
CA VAL A 211 -0.83 3.35 27.92
C VAL A 211 -1.04 2.99 29.38
N ARG A 212 -0.58 3.84 30.30
CA ARG A 212 -0.82 3.69 31.74
C ARG A 212 -1.41 4.98 32.28
N ARG A 213 -2.55 4.88 32.99
CA ARG A 213 -3.26 6.06 33.55
C ARG A 213 -3.47 7.17 32.50
N ASN A 214 -3.87 6.78 31.30
CA ASN A 214 -4.09 7.66 30.15
C ASN A 214 -2.85 8.40 29.63
N ARG A 215 -1.64 7.92 29.95
CA ARG A 215 -0.37 8.43 29.42
C ARG A 215 0.31 7.35 28.58
N LEU A 216 0.74 7.72 27.38
CA LEU A 216 1.57 6.88 26.52
C LEU A 216 2.97 6.76 27.13
N ILE A 217 3.40 5.53 27.44
CA ILE A 217 4.68 5.27 28.12
C ILE A 217 5.70 4.56 27.22
N ALA A 218 5.24 3.78 26.24
CA ALA A 218 6.10 3.20 25.23
C ALA A 218 5.35 2.94 23.92
N THR A 219 6.10 2.89 22.83
CA THR A 219 5.61 2.50 21.51
C THR A 219 6.53 1.46 20.88
N ILE A 220 5.98 0.60 20.02
CA ILE A 220 6.76 -0.26 19.16
C ILE A 220 6.34 0.02 17.72
N GLU A 221 7.32 0.35 16.90
CA GLU A 221 7.18 0.62 15.49
C GLU A 221 7.97 -0.45 14.70
N ILE A 222 7.31 -1.08 13.75
CA ILE A 222 7.82 -2.24 13.00
C ILE A 222 7.97 -1.84 11.54
N LYS A 223 9.15 -2.05 10.98
CA LYS A 223 9.46 -1.77 9.57
C LYS A 223 10.11 -2.98 8.94
N GLY A 224 9.29 -3.86 8.34
CA GLY A 224 9.73 -5.14 7.77
C GLY A 224 10.57 -5.10 6.50
N GLY A 225 10.69 -3.93 5.85
CA GLY A 225 11.41 -3.83 4.59
C GLY A 225 12.90 -4.13 4.75
N ARG A 226 13.42 -5.05 3.93
CA ARG A 226 14.82 -5.52 3.97
C ARG A 226 15.76 -4.83 2.99
N ASP A 227 15.23 -4.06 2.05
CA ASP A 227 16.04 -3.32 1.06
C ASP A 227 16.72 -2.10 1.71
N PRO A 228 18.06 -2.03 1.73
CA PRO A 228 18.81 -0.89 2.24
C PRO A 228 18.48 0.44 1.53
N ALA A 229 18.11 0.41 0.24
CA ALA A 229 17.83 1.63 -0.52
C ALA A 229 16.60 2.38 0.03
N GLY A 230 15.64 1.65 0.61
CA GLY A 230 14.45 2.22 1.25
C GLY A 230 14.63 2.59 2.72
N ALA A 231 15.83 2.43 3.31
CA ALA A 231 16.03 2.62 4.75
C ALA A 231 15.74 4.06 5.21
N LEU A 232 16.20 5.06 4.46
CA LEU A 232 15.99 6.48 4.82
C LEU A 232 14.55 6.95 4.62
N GLU A 233 13.84 6.40 3.64
CA GLU A 233 12.40 6.65 3.45
C GLU A 233 11.61 6.14 4.67
N ARG A 234 11.90 4.92 5.12
CA ARG A 234 11.28 4.33 6.32
C ARG A 234 11.63 5.11 7.58
N LEU A 235 12.88 5.53 7.73
CA LEU A 235 13.30 6.40 8.83
C LEU A 235 12.47 7.70 8.86
N GLY A 236 12.28 8.36 7.72
CA GLY A 236 11.48 9.59 7.64
C GLY A 236 10.03 9.39 8.10
N ALA A 237 9.39 8.29 7.67
CA ALA A 237 8.04 7.94 8.11
C ALA A 237 7.99 7.68 9.62
N MET A 238 8.96 6.94 10.15
CA MET A 238 9.05 6.68 11.59
C MET A 238 9.30 7.92 12.43
N THR A 239 10.22 8.79 12.01
CA THR A 239 10.54 10.01 12.75
C THR A 239 9.29 10.88 12.91
N LYS A 240 8.39 10.88 11.92
CA LYS A 240 7.09 11.54 12.03
C LYS A 240 6.21 10.92 13.12
N SER A 241 6.08 9.59 13.14
CA SER A 241 5.34 8.86 14.18
C SER A 241 5.91 9.15 15.58
N PHE A 242 7.24 9.09 15.73
CA PHE A 242 7.90 9.36 17.01
C PHE A 242 7.84 10.83 17.45
N ALA A 243 7.76 11.77 16.51
CA ALA A 243 7.58 13.20 16.84
C ALA A 243 6.24 13.49 17.53
N GLU A 244 5.25 12.61 17.36
CA GLU A 244 3.93 12.72 18.01
C GLU A 244 3.92 12.06 19.41
N THR A 245 5.01 11.41 19.81
CA THR A 245 5.12 10.75 21.12
C THR A 245 5.61 11.71 22.23
N PRO A 246 5.12 11.57 23.47
CA PRO A 246 5.59 12.39 24.60
C PRO A 246 7.10 12.23 24.88
N PRO A 247 7.79 13.25 25.44
CA PRO A 247 9.23 13.20 25.70
C PRO A 247 9.70 12.05 26.62
N ASP A 248 8.84 11.59 27.51
CA ASP A 248 9.10 10.49 28.44
C ASP A 248 8.68 9.12 27.92
N CYS A 249 8.09 9.07 26.72
CA CYS A 249 7.74 7.84 26.04
C CYS A 249 9.00 7.19 25.45
N VAL A 250 9.18 5.89 25.70
CA VAL A 250 10.28 5.13 25.11
C VAL A 250 9.82 4.52 23.79
N ASN A 251 10.55 4.83 22.72
CA ASN A 251 10.23 4.35 21.38
C ASN A 251 11.10 3.14 21.02
N PHE A 252 10.46 2.05 20.63
CA PHE A 252 11.12 0.85 20.13
C PHE A 252 10.94 0.75 18.63
N LEU A 253 12.03 0.46 17.93
CA LEU A 253 12.07 0.18 16.51
C LEU A 253 12.46 -1.27 16.28
N VAL A 254 11.60 -2.02 15.60
CA VAL A 254 11.94 -3.31 14.99
C VAL A 254 12.14 -3.12 13.49
N ALA A 255 13.39 -3.11 13.03
CA ALA A 255 13.75 -2.83 11.65
C ALA A 255 14.20 -4.09 10.88
N GLY A 256 13.73 -4.28 9.66
CA GLY A 256 14.20 -5.33 8.76
C GLY A 256 15.62 -5.10 8.23
N VAL A 257 16.06 -3.83 8.18
CA VAL A 257 17.41 -3.45 7.79
C VAL A 257 17.77 -2.10 8.41
N ILE A 258 19.04 -1.93 8.78
CA ILE A 258 19.58 -0.66 9.28
C ILE A 258 20.86 -0.37 8.51
N THR A 259 20.91 0.78 7.83
CA THR A 259 22.12 1.26 7.16
C THR A 259 22.97 2.09 8.13
N PRO A 260 24.28 2.27 7.88
CA PRO A 260 25.13 3.11 8.73
C PRO A 260 24.59 4.54 8.91
N GLU A 261 24.06 5.14 7.84
CA GLU A 261 23.45 6.47 7.90
C GLU A 261 22.17 6.48 8.74
N MET A 262 21.31 5.47 8.60
CA MET A 262 20.11 5.34 9.42
C MET A 262 20.47 5.18 10.90
N GLN A 263 21.48 4.36 11.22
CA GLN A 263 21.98 4.18 12.58
C GLN A 263 22.50 5.50 13.17
N SER A 264 23.28 6.26 12.39
CA SER A 264 23.80 7.57 12.82
C SER A 264 22.68 8.53 13.21
N ARG A 265 21.61 8.59 12.40
CA ARG A 265 20.44 9.44 12.67
C ARG A 265 19.62 8.96 13.87
N LEU A 266 19.43 7.66 14.02
CA LEU A 266 18.74 7.08 15.18
C LEU A 266 19.49 7.37 16.47
N ASN A 267 20.82 7.26 16.46
CA ASN A 267 21.66 7.61 17.61
C ASN A 267 21.52 9.10 17.98
N ALA A 268 21.40 9.99 17.00
CA ALA A 268 21.20 11.42 17.23
C ALA A 268 19.82 11.75 17.84
N MET A 269 18.80 10.91 17.64
CA MET A 269 17.48 11.07 18.27
C MET A 269 17.50 10.75 19.77
N GLY A 270 18.37 9.82 20.20
CA GLY A 270 18.66 9.52 21.60
C GLY A 270 17.55 8.82 22.41
N ASN A 271 16.32 8.76 21.90
CA ASN A 271 15.15 8.18 22.57
C ASN A 271 14.56 6.94 21.84
N VAL A 272 15.31 6.33 20.93
CA VAL A 272 14.87 5.17 20.15
C VAL A 272 15.75 3.96 20.43
N LYS A 273 15.13 2.87 20.86
CA LYS A 273 15.79 1.56 21.02
C LYS A 273 15.55 0.73 19.77
N VAL A 274 16.61 0.15 19.21
CA VAL A 274 16.57 -0.43 17.87
C VAL A 274 16.92 -1.90 17.91
N TYR A 275 16.09 -2.72 17.26
CA TYR A 275 16.26 -4.16 17.13
C TYR A 275 16.11 -4.56 15.68
N LEU A 276 16.93 -5.53 15.24
CA LEU A 276 16.79 -6.11 13.92
C LEU A 276 15.74 -7.22 13.94
N LEU A 277 14.79 -7.15 13.01
CA LEU A 277 13.68 -8.10 12.90
C LEU A 277 14.20 -9.53 12.77
N ASP A 278 15.20 -9.77 11.93
CA ASP A 278 15.72 -11.12 11.70
C ASP A 278 16.42 -11.68 12.95
N GLU A 279 17.07 -10.82 13.76
CA GLU A 279 17.72 -11.23 15.00
C GLU A 279 16.68 -11.67 16.05
N ILE A 280 15.68 -10.81 16.30
CA ILE A 280 14.66 -11.11 17.30
C ILE A 280 13.68 -12.20 16.83
N ALA A 281 13.51 -12.38 15.52
CA ALA A 281 12.63 -13.40 14.95
C ALA A 281 13.24 -14.81 15.02
N GLN A 282 14.56 -14.95 14.89
CA GLN A 282 15.20 -16.27 14.80
C GLN A 282 15.78 -16.77 16.12
N ASP A 283 16.11 -15.88 17.04
CA ASP A 283 16.74 -16.23 18.32
C ASP A 283 15.76 -16.01 19.49
N GLY A 284 15.45 -17.08 20.22
CA GLY A 284 14.59 -17.05 21.40
C GLY A 284 15.15 -16.17 22.51
N LYS A 285 16.47 -16.17 22.70
CA LYS A 285 17.14 -15.37 23.73
C LYS A 285 17.07 -13.89 23.38
N ARG A 286 17.37 -13.52 22.14
CA ARG A 286 17.27 -12.11 21.67
C ARG A 286 15.85 -11.58 21.78
N TRP A 287 14.87 -12.43 21.53
CA TRP A 287 13.48 -12.10 21.76
C TRP A 287 13.15 -11.86 23.23
N ASP A 288 13.60 -12.74 24.12
CA ASP A 288 13.39 -12.56 25.56
C ASP A 288 14.10 -11.31 26.08
N ASP A 289 15.29 -10.98 25.55
CA ASP A 289 16.00 -9.73 25.87
C ASP A 289 15.19 -8.51 25.41
N PHE A 290 14.69 -8.53 24.16
CA PHE A 290 13.80 -7.49 23.62
C PHE A 290 12.54 -7.32 24.46
N MET A 291 11.85 -8.40 24.78
CA MET A 291 10.63 -8.35 25.59
C MET A 291 10.90 -7.91 27.02
N SER A 292 11.99 -8.38 27.63
CA SER A 292 12.38 -7.95 28.98
C SER A 292 12.67 -6.45 29.01
N GLU A 293 13.30 -5.92 27.95
CA GLU A 293 13.55 -4.48 27.85
C GLU A 293 12.28 -3.68 27.61
N VAL A 294 11.40 -4.09 26.68
CA VAL A 294 10.06 -3.47 26.52
C VAL A 294 9.33 -3.44 27.86
N PHE A 295 9.30 -4.57 28.55
CA PHE A 295 8.55 -4.73 29.79
C PHE A 295 9.18 -3.95 30.93
N HIS A 296 10.51 -3.82 31.01
CA HIS A 296 11.17 -2.93 31.96
C HIS A 296 10.64 -1.47 31.92
N TYR A 297 10.28 -0.98 30.73
CA TYR A 297 9.72 0.37 30.56
C TYR A 297 8.18 0.43 30.64
N THR A 298 7.48 -0.69 30.47
CA THR A 298 6.00 -0.71 30.40
C THR A 298 5.31 -1.27 31.63
N ILE A 299 5.93 -2.23 32.32
CA ILE A 299 5.47 -2.79 33.59
C ILE A 299 6.65 -3.00 34.55
N ARG A 300 6.48 -2.69 35.84
CA ARG A 300 7.56 -2.99 36.80
C ARG A 300 7.53 -4.49 37.12
N VAL A 301 8.02 -5.32 36.20
CA VAL A 301 8.27 -6.73 36.52
C VAL A 301 9.40 -6.75 37.53
N THR A 302 9.10 -7.28 38.73
CA THR A 302 10.12 -7.57 39.75
C THR A 302 10.67 -8.97 39.53
#